data_AF-A0A6F8VGR8-F1
#
_entry.id   AF-A0A6F8VGR8-F1
#
_cell.length_a   1.000
_cell.length_b   1.000
_cell.length_c   1.000
_cell.angle_alpha   90.00
_cell.angle_beta   90.00
_cell.angle_gamma   90.00
#
_symmetry.space_group_name_H-M   'P 1'
#
loop_
_entity.id
_entity.type
_entity.pdbx_description
1 polymer ?
#
loop_
_entity_poly.entity_id
_entity_poly.type
_entity_poly.pdbx_seq_one_letter_code
_entity_poly.pdbx_strand_id
1 'polypeptide(L)'
;MLHQGRLLPYKVFARHDLPPRIADDKTVDAYVEAALQRQAPPRSTPPAGHPWRKAFNAIARILHDNTSLLARLRNARSEVDGIPIWSPEFERIQRVILKLARCHAAFELNEPMLEEPAHLVIKPLSLMTADELSSFETHGAPVIWPEVGSRAMQRVLVSGMDLHAEGWLVVQENNYRFQVHQACGLTIKIVLREYLGCEIVWD
;
A
#
# COMPACT_ATOMS: atom_id res chain seq x y z
N MET A 1 -0.96 -32.57 7.46
CA MET A 1 -0.87 -31.47 6.48
C MET A 1 -0.26 -30.26 7.19
N LEU A 2 0.79 -29.68 6.61
CA LEU A 2 1.42 -28.45 7.10
C LEU A 2 0.93 -27.29 6.21
N HIS A 3 0.58 -26.15 6.80
CA HIS A 3 0.34 -24.90 6.07
C HIS A 3 1.31 -23.85 6.61
N GLN A 4 2.14 -23.28 5.74
CA GLN A 4 3.20 -22.32 6.11
C GLN A 4 4.09 -22.80 7.27
N GLY A 5 4.54 -24.06 7.22
CA GLY A 5 5.46 -24.63 8.22
C GLY A 5 4.84 -24.90 9.60
N ARG A 6 3.55 -24.59 9.82
CA ARG A 6 2.83 -24.94 11.05
C ARG A 6 1.92 -26.14 10.84
N LEU A 7 1.91 -27.05 11.81
CA LEU A 7 0.97 -28.17 11.85
C LEU A 7 -0.44 -27.61 11.99
N LEU A 8 -1.28 -27.87 11.00
CA LEU A 8 -2.69 -27.54 11.12
C LEU A 8 -3.28 -28.40 12.24
N PRO A 9 -3.97 -27.80 13.23
CA PRO A 9 -4.68 -28.58 14.23
C PRO A 9 -5.83 -29.30 13.52
N TYR A 10 -5.69 -30.62 13.38
CA TYR A 10 -6.78 -31.48 12.90
C TYR A 10 -7.17 -32.42 14.02
N LYS A 11 -8.47 -32.69 14.12
CA LYS A 11 -9.02 -33.70 15.01
C LYS A 11 -9.52 -34.84 14.13
N VAL A 12 -8.98 -36.03 14.34
CA VAL A 12 -9.45 -37.24 13.63
C VAL A 12 -10.69 -37.74 14.36
N PHE A 13 -11.78 -37.91 13.63
CA PHE A 13 -13.00 -38.51 14.15
C PHE A 13 -13.04 -39.99 13.75
N ALA A 14 -13.40 -40.86 14.70
CA ALA A 14 -13.72 -42.25 14.39
C ALA A 14 -15.00 -42.31 13.55
N ARG A 15 -15.21 -43.38 12.79
CA ARG A 15 -16.33 -43.51 11.82
C ARG A 15 -17.72 -43.35 12.47
N HIS A 16 -17.82 -43.51 13.78
CA HIS A 16 -19.03 -43.40 14.60
C HIS A 16 -19.09 -42.10 15.44
N ASP A 17 -18.01 -41.32 15.51
CA ASP A 17 -17.92 -40.06 16.28
C ASP A 17 -17.92 -38.83 15.36
N LEU A 18 -18.58 -38.92 14.22
CA LEU A 18 -18.71 -37.78 13.32
C LEU A 18 -19.51 -36.67 14.00
N PRO A 19 -19.13 -35.40 13.83
CA PRO A 19 -19.94 -34.28 14.28
C PRO A 19 -21.37 -34.41 13.74
N PRO A 20 -22.39 -33.91 14.47
CA PRO A 20 -23.75 -33.90 13.97
C PRO A 20 -23.78 -33.19 12.60
N ARG A 21 -24.46 -33.80 11.62
CA ARG A 21 -24.66 -33.17 10.31
C ARG A 21 -25.41 -31.85 10.52
N ILE A 22 -24.80 -30.76 10.06
CA ILE A 22 -25.44 -29.45 10.05
C ILE A 22 -26.65 -29.56 9.12
N ALA A 23 -27.83 -29.24 9.64
CA ALA A 23 -29.11 -29.60 9.05
C ALA A 23 -29.60 -28.64 7.96
N ASP A 24 -29.05 -27.43 7.90
CA ASP A 24 -29.51 -26.36 7.02
C ASP A 24 -28.36 -25.49 6.49
N ASP A 25 -28.43 -25.12 5.21
CA ASP A 25 -27.41 -24.34 4.52
C ASP A 25 -27.17 -22.97 5.18
N LYS A 26 -28.20 -22.38 5.80
CA LYS A 26 -28.06 -21.11 6.55
C LYS A 26 -27.10 -21.20 7.72
N THR A 27 -27.11 -22.32 8.43
CA THR A 27 -26.18 -22.54 9.55
C THR A 27 -24.76 -22.74 9.05
N VAL A 28 -24.58 -23.38 7.88
CA VAL A 28 -23.26 -23.50 7.23
C VAL A 28 -22.73 -22.13 6.84
N ASP A 29 -23.54 -21.29 6.18
CA ASP A 29 -23.16 -19.94 5.78
C ASP A 29 -22.78 -19.07 6.99
N ALA A 30 -23.56 -19.14 8.08
CA ALA A 30 -23.24 -18.44 9.33
C ALA A 30 -21.92 -18.90 9.95
N TYR A 31 -21.60 -20.20 9.90
CA TYR A 31 -20.31 -20.72 10.37
C TYR A 31 -19.14 -20.28 9.50
N VAL A 32 -19.33 -20.26 8.17
CA VAL A 32 -18.34 -19.78 7.21
C VAL A 32 -18.08 -18.28 7.41
N GLU A 33 -19.14 -17.48 7.55
CA GLU A 33 -19.03 -16.04 7.78
C GLU A 33 -18.37 -15.72 9.12
N ALA A 34 -18.71 -16.46 10.19
CA ALA A 34 -18.05 -16.35 11.48
C ALA A 34 -16.58 -16.81 11.46
N ALA A 35 -16.20 -17.73 10.56
CA ALA A 35 -14.83 -18.14 10.36
C ALA A 35 -14.05 -17.08 9.57
N LEU A 36 -14.65 -16.48 8.53
CA LEU A 36 -14.08 -15.36 7.78
C LEU A 36 -13.86 -14.14 8.68
N GLN A 37 -14.80 -13.81 9.58
CA GLN A 37 -14.64 -12.75 10.57
C GLN A 37 -13.49 -13.03 11.56
N ARG A 38 -13.28 -14.30 11.95
CA ARG A 38 -12.15 -14.71 12.80
C ARG A 38 -10.80 -14.66 12.09
N GLN A 39 -10.80 -14.87 10.77
CA GLN A 39 -9.61 -14.83 9.93
C GLN A 39 -9.31 -13.43 9.38
N ALA A 40 -10.25 -12.48 9.51
CA ALA A 40 -10.01 -11.09 9.14
C ALA A 40 -8.80 -10.57 9.94
N PRO A 41 -7.79 -9.99 9.27
CA PRO A 41 -6.63 -9.46 9.96
C PRO A 41 -7.11 -8.39 10.96
N PRO A 42 -6.57 -8.38 12.19
CA PRO A 42 -6.95 -7.36 13.15
C PRO A 42 -6.71 -5.98 12.53
N ARG A 43 -7.66 -5.05 12.69
CA ARG A 43 -7.44 -3.64 12.37
C ARG A 43 -6.19 -3.20 13.11
N SER A 44 -5.10 -2.97 12.38
CA SER A 44 -3.83 -2.57 12.99
C SER A 44 -4.01 -1.19 13.60
N THR A 45 -4.25 -1.16 14.91
CA THR A 45 -4.32 0.09 15.66
C THR A 45 -2.94 0.26 16.29
N PRO A 46 -2.16 1.26 15.88
CA PRO A 46 -0.80 1.39 16.40
C PRO A 46 -0.80 1.66 17.92
N PRO A 47 0.24 1.20 18.66
CA PRO A 47 0.41 1.48 20.08
C PRO A 47 0.34 2.97 20.42
N ALA A 48 0.00 3.32 21.67
CA ALA A 48 -0.20 4.70 22.12
C ALA A 48 0.96 5.66 21.79
N GLY A 49 2.20 5.17 21.86
CA GLY A 49 3.42 5.93 21.54
C GLY A 49 3.85 5.91 20.08
N HIS A 50 3.10 5.24 19.20
CA HIS A 50 3.49 5.10 17.79
C HIS A 50 3.53 6.47 17.09
N PRO A 51 4.54 6.76 16.26
CA PRO A 51 4.66 8.03 15.54
C PRO A 51 3.39 8.44 14.79
N TRP A 52 2.61 7.45 14.32
CA TRP A 52 1.34 7.68 13.66
C TRP A 52 0.26 8.30 14.56
N ARG A 53 0.19 7.98 15.86
CA ARG A 53 -0.78 8.63 16.76
C ARG A 53 -0.48 10.11 16.92
N LYS A 54 0.81 10.47 16.97
CA LYS A 54 1.25 11.87 16.95
C LYS A 54 0.84 12.54 15.63
N ALA A 55 0.98 11.83 14.50
CA ALA A 55 0.54 12.32 13.20
C ALA A 55 -0.99 12.49 13.11
N PHE A 56 -1.79 11.58 13.67
CA PHE A 56 -3.25 11.73 13.73
C PHE A 56 -3.68 12.94 14.56
N ASN A 57 -3.05 13.15 15.72
CA ASN A 57 -3.30 14.36 16.53
C ASN A 57 -2.88 15.63 15.79
N ALA A 58 -1.77 15.59 15.04
CA ALA A 58 -1.35 16.71 14.20
C ALA A 58 -2.33 16.97 13.05
N ILE A 59 -2.82 15.92 12.37
CA ILE A 59 -3.85 16.03 11.32
C ILE A 59 -5.14 16.59 11.92
N ALA A 60 -5.59 16.07 13.06
CA ALA A 60 -6.78 16.55 13.74
C ALA A 60 -6.64 18.03 14.11
N ARG A 61 -5.48 18.45 14.62
CA ARG A 61 -5.17 19.85 14.89
C ARG A 61 -5.19 20.70 13.62
N ILE A 62 -4.54 20.26 12.53
CA ILE A 62 -4.55 20.98 11.25
C ILE A 62 -5.98 21.13 10.71
N LEU A 63 -6.80 20.09 10.81
CA LEU A 63 -8.19 20.13 10.37
C LEU A 63 -9.07 21.01 11.26
N HIS A 64 -8.78 21.04 12.56
CA HIS A 64 -9.43 21.96 13.49
C HIS A 64 -9.08 23.41 13.17
N ASP A 65 -7.79 23.70 12.96
CA ASP A 65 -7.28 25.06 12.74
C ASP A 65 -7.58 25.57 11.32
N ASN A 66 -7.79 24.67 10.35
CA ASN A 66 -8.13 25.01 8.96
C ASN A 66 -9.57 24.58 8.63
N THR A 67 -10.52 25.41 9.06
CA THR A 67 -11.96 25.25 8.79
C THR A 67 -12.30 25.17 7.31
N SER A 68 -11.54 25.85 6.43
CA SER A 68 -11.77 25.80 4.98
C SER A 68 -11.43 24.42 4.40
N LEU A 69 -10.34 23.79 4.84
CA LEU A 69 -9.94 22.45 4.45
C LEU A 69 -10.93 21.41 5.01
N LEU A 70 -11.32 21.56 6.27
CA LEU A 70 -12.30 20.67 6.89
C LEU A 70 -13.66 20.72 6.17
N ALA A 71 -14.15 21.92 5.81
CA ALA A 71 -15.38 22.07 5.03
C ALA A 71 -15.28 21.38 3.67
N ARG A 72 -14.15 21.52 2.97
CA ARG A 72 -13.92 20.85 1.68
C ARG A 72 -13.88 19.33 1.80
N LEU A 73 -13.19 18.79 2.81
CA LEU A 73 -13.19 17.34 3.06
C LEU A 73 -14.57 16.81 3.42
N ARG A 74 -15.37 17.59 4.17
CA ARG A 74 -16.77 17.25 4.45
C ARG A 74 -17.61 17.23 3.18
N ASN A 75 -17.45 18.23 2.31
CA ASN A 75 -18.17 18.31 1.03
C ASN A 75 -17.72 17.25 0.02
N ALA A 76 -16.49 16.73 0.15
CA ALA A 76 -16.00 15.61 -0.64
C ALA A 76 -16.65 14.27 -0.26
N ARG A 77 -17.41 14.20 0.84
CA ARG A 77 -18.18 13.03 1.22
C ARG A 77 -19.63 13.20 0.78
N SER A 78 -20.12 12.30 -0.05
CA SER A 78 -21.53 12.13 -0.37
C SER A 78 -22.03 10.79 0.17
N GLU A 79 -23.35 10.61 0.17
CA GLU A 79 -24.00 9.36 0.55
C GLU A 79 -24.94 8.99 -0.59
N VAL A 80 -24.76 7.79 -1.13
CA VAL A 80 -25.60 7.22 -2.19
C VAL A 80 -26.10 5.89 -1.67
N ASP A 81 -27.41 5.73 -1.54
CA ASP A 81 -28.06 4.53 -1.01
C ASP A 81 -27.55 4.08 0.37
N GLY A 82 -27.24 5.04 1.26
CA GLY A 82 -26.68 4.77 2.59
C GLY A 82 -25.18 4.42 2.60
N ILE A 83 -24.54 4.41 1.43
CA ILE A 83 -23.12 4.13 1.28
C ILE A 83 -22.35 5.46 1.18
N PRO A 84 -21.38 5.70 2.07
CA PRO A 84 -20.54 6.89 1.97
C PRO A 84 -19.61 6.80 0.76
N ILE A 85 -19.77 7.70 -0.19
CA ILE A 85 -18.87 7.88 -1.34
C ILE A 85 -17.96 9.07 -1.06
N TRP A 86 -16.67 8.88 -1.29
CA TRP A 86 -15.68 9.96 -1.18
C TRP A 86 -15.21 10.37 -2.58
N SER A 87 -15.42 11.63 -2.92
CA SER A 87 -14.94 12.27 -4.15
C SER A 87 -13.95 13.38 -3.78
N PRO A 88 -12.74 13.02 -3.31
CA PRO A 88 -11.72 14.01 -3.00
C PRO A 88 -11.26 14.75 -4.25
N GLU A 89 -10.68 15.93 -4.07
CA GLU A 89 -10.13 16.71 -5.17
C GLU A 89 -8.91 16.03 -5.79
N PHE A 90 -9.14 15.23 -6.83
CA PHE A 90 -8.12 14.39 -7.47
C PHE A 90 -6.89 15.18 -7.90
N GLU A 91 -7.09 16.37 -8.48
CA GLU A 91 -6.05 17.34 -8.83
C GLU A 91 -5.06 17.65 -7.70
N ARG A 92 -5.56 17.75 -6.46
CA ARG A 92 -4.71 18.00 -5.30
C ARG A 92 -3.91 16.77 -4.91
N ILE A 93 -4.54 15.60 -4.98
CA ILE A 93 -3.86 14.33 -4.71
C ILE A 93 -2.74 14.15 -5.74
N GLN A 94 -3.03 14.34 -7.03
CA GLN A 94 -2.06 14.26 -8.10
C GLN A 94 -0.86 15.17 -7.86
N ARG A 95 -1.06 16.45 -7.51
CA ARG A 95 0.04 17.37 -7.19
C ARG A 95 0.90 16.92 -6.01
N VAL A 96 0.28 16.36 -4.98
CA VAL A 96 1.01 15.83 -3.82
C VAL A 96 1.83 14.61 -4.22
N ILE A 97 1.22 13.67 -4.94
CA ILE A 97 1.90 12.45 -5.40
C ILE A 97 3.05 12.78 -6.34
N LEU A 98 2.84 13.67 -7.31
CA LEU A 98 3.88 14.12 -8.23
C LEU A 98 5.04 14.79 -7.49
N LYS A 99 4.74 15.63 -6.49
CA LYS A 99 5.78 16.23 -5.65
C LYS A 99 6.59 15.17 -4.89
N LEU A 100 5.92 14.17 -4.33
CA LEU A 100 6.61 13.08 -3.61
C LEU A 100 7.49 12.27 -4.56
N ALA A 101 6.98 11.95 -5.75
CA ALA A 101 7.71 11.22 -6.77
C ALA A 101 8.96 11.99 -7.23
N ARG A 102 8.83 13.27 -7.58
CA ARG A 102 9.98 14.14 -7.92
C ARG A 102 11.00 14.23 -6.78
N CYS A 103 10.54 14.28 -5.54
CA CYS A 103 11.43 14.29 -4.37
C CYS A 103 12.21 12.98 -4.25
N HIS A 104 11.59 11.84 -4.54
CA HIS A 104 12.24 10.53 -4.52
C HIS A 104 13.23 10.36 -5.65
N ALA A 105 12.91 10.84 -6.85
CA ALA A 105 13.85 10.91 -7.98
C ALA A 105 15.12 11.66 -7.57
N ALA A 106 14.97 12.88 -7.06
CA ALA A 106 16.08 13.71 -6.62
C ALA A 106 16.83 13.08 -5.43
N PHE A 107 16.14 12.41 -4.51
CA PHE A 107 16.78 11.81 -3.34
C PHE A 107 17.59 10.56 -3.67
N GLU A 108 17.03 9.62 -4.45
CA GLU A 108 17.70 8.36 -4.76
C GLU A 108 18.71 8.50 -5.90
N LEU A 109 18.37 9.29 -6.93
CA LEU A 109 19.10 9.34 -8.20
C LEU A 109 19.82 10.66 -8.43
N ASN A 110 19.57 11.69 -7.60
CA ASN A 110 20.05 13.06 -7.82
C ASN A 110 19.49 13.72 -9.11
N GLU A 111 18.39 13.19 -9.63
CA GLU A 111 17.75 13.67 -10.85
C GLU A 111 16.45 14.44 -10.54
N PRO A 112 16.44 15.79 -10.66
CA PRO A 112 15.22 16.56 -10.50
C PRO A 112 14.34 16.42 -11.76
N MET A 113 13.36 15.52 -11.73
CA MET A 113 12.36 15.34 -12.80
C MET A 113 11.44 16.56 -12.93
N LEU A 114 11.87 17.61 -13.63
CA LEU A 114 11.13 18.87 -13.76
C LEU A 114 9.96 18.79 -14.74
N GLU A 115 10.04 17.90 -15.72
CA GLU A 115 9.02 17.69 -16.73
C GLU A 115 7.79 16.95 -16.17
N GLU A 116 6.68 17.02 -16.90
CA GLU A 116 5.49 16.22 -16.60
C GLU A 116 5.74 14.74 -16.91
N PRO A 117 5.21 13.81 -16.09
CA PRO A 117 5.39 12.39 -16.33
C PRO A 117 4.62 11.94 -17.57
N ALA A 118 5.17 10.95 -18.29
CA ALA A 118 4.49 10.27 -19.38
C ALA A 118 3.24 9.54 -18.88
N HIS A 119 3.29 9.01 -17.65
CA HIS A 119 2.17 8.32 -17.03
C HIS A 119 2.11 8.56 -15.52
N LEU A 120 0.90 8.78 -15.00
CA LEU A 120 0.64 8.92 -13.57
C LEU A 120 -0.66 8.19 -13.23
N VAL A 121 -0.55 7.13 -12.43
CA VAL A 121 -1.69 6.36 -11.91
C VAL A 121 -1.74 6.45 -10.41
N ILE A 122 -2.94 6.72 -9.90
CA ILE A 122 -3.26 6.75 -8.47
C ILE A 122 -4.49 5.88 -8.28
N LYS A 123 -4.33 4.76 -7.58
CA LYS A 123 -5.41 3.78 -7.42
C LYS A 123 -5.32 3.13 -6.04
N PRO A 124 -6.44 2.96 -5.32
CA PRO A 124 -6.46 2.11 -4.15
C PRO A 124 -6.03 0.69 -4.53
N LEU A 125 -5.16 0.07 -3.72
CA LEU A 125 -4.69 -1.30 -3.94
C LEU A 125 -5.86 -2.29 -3.99
N SER A 126 -6.90 -2.05 -3.19
CA SER A 126 -8.13 -2.87 -3.18
C SER A 126 -8.93 -2.81 -4.48
N LEU A 127 -8.69 -1.81 -5.32
CA LEU A 127 -9.34 -1.66 -6.63
C LEU A 127 -8.48 -2.20 -7.78
N MET A 128 -7.23 -2.61 -7.50
CA MET A 128 -6.39 -3.26 -8.50
C MET A 128 -6.85 -4.70 -8.73
N THR A 129 -6.78 -5.17 -9.97
CA THR A 129 -6.92 -6.61 -10.25
C THR A 129 -5.72 -7.36 -9.68
N ALA A 130 -5.83 -8.69 -9.57
CA ALA A 130 -4.70 -9.50 -9.11
C ALA A 130 -3.46 -9.32 -10.00
N ASP A 131 -3.65 -9.21 -11.32
CA ASP A 131 -2.57 -9.02 -12.28
C ASP A 131 -1.96 -7.61 -12.19
N GLU A 132 -2.81 -6.58 -12.05
CA GLU A 132 -2.36 -5.20 -11.83
C GLU A 132 -1.54 -5.08 -10.54
N LEU A 133 -2.04 -5.66 -9.44
CA LEU A 133 -1.35 -5.65 -8.16
C LEU A 133 -0.04 -6.43 -8.24
N SER A 134 -0.03 -7.59 -8.88
CA SER A 134 1.20 -8.38 -9.09
C SER A 134 2.23 -7.62 -9.89
N SER A 135 1.83 -6.98 -10.99
CA SER A 135 2.71 -6.13 -11.81
C SER A 135 3.23 -4.92 -11.02
N PHE A 136 2.36 -4.28 -10.25
CA PHE A 136 2.70 -3.14 -9.40
C PHE A 136 3.71 -3.53 -8.32
N GLU A 137 3.53 -4.66 -7.65
CA GLU A 137 4.46 -5.16 -6.62
C GLU A 137 5.74 -5.76 -7.21
N THR A 138 5.75 -6.11 -8.51
CA THR A 138 6.92 -6.66 -9.18
C THR A 138 8.01 -5.60 -9.32
N HIS A 139 9.23 -6.00 -8.97
CA HIS A 139 10.44 -5.20 -9.13
C HIS A 139 11.03 -5.40 -10.52
N GLY A 140 11.43 -4.30 -11.17
CA GLY A 140 12.19 -4.40 -12.40
C GLY A 140 13.65 -4.76 -12.10
N ALA A 141 14.28 -5.54 -12.98
CA ALA A 141 15.72 -5.82 -12.88
C ALA A 141 16.53 -4.51 -12.94
N PRO A 142 17.69 -4.42 -12.28
CA PRO A 142 18.56 -3.26 -12.37
C PRO A 142 19.27 -3.34 -13.73
N VAL A 143 18.80 -2.57 -14.71
CA VAL A 143 19.33 -2.66 -16.08
C VAL A 143 20.58 -1.78 -16.26
N ILE A 144 20.78 -0.77 -15.40
CA ILE A 144 21.80 0.26 -15.57
C ILE A 144 22.49 0.58 -14.22
N TRP A 145 23.80 0.82 -14.26
CA TRP A 145 24.55 1.35 -13.12
C TRP A 145 24.08 2.80 -12.82
N PRO A 146 23.61 3.10 -11.61
CA PRO A 146 23.19 4.47 -11.26
C PRO A 146 24.34 5.48 -11.35
N GLU A 147 24.00 6.78 -11.44
CA GLU A 147 24.99 7.87 -11.47
C GLU A 147 25.97 7.78 -10.30
N VAL A 148 27.25 8.09 -10.57
CA VAL A 148 28.30 8.10 -9.57
C VAL A 148 27.99 9.11 -8.47
N GLY A 149 27.94 8.64 -7.22
CA GLY A 149 27.63 9.47 -6.05
C GLY A 149 26.14 9.53 -5.69
N SER A 150 25.25 8.95 -6.50
CA SER A 150 23.84 8.78 -6.15
C SER A 150 23.66 7.82 -4.96
N ARG A 151 22.53 7.92 -4.26
CA ARG A 151 22.19 6.97 -3.20
C ARG A 151 21.92 5.58 -3.76
N ALA A 152 21.32 5.50 -4.95
CA ALA A 152 21.16 4.26 -5.67
C ALA A 152 22.52 3.56 -5.88
N MET A 153 23.57 4.28 -6.32
CA MET A 153 24.92 3.70 -6.45
C MET A 153 25.47 3.22 -5.09
N GLN A 154 25.31 3.99 -4.02
CA GLN A 154 25.74 3.58 -2.68
C GLN A 154 25.04 2.29 -2.23
N ARG A 155 23.74 2.15 -2.51
CA ARG A 155 22.97 0.94 -2.19
C ARG A 155 23.42 -0.26 -3.00
N VAL A 156 23.72 -0.09 -4.29
CA VAL A 156 24.34 -1.14 -5.13
C VAL A 156 25.69 -1.57 -4.56
N LEU A 157 26.54 -0.64 -4.12
CA LEU A 157 27.84 -0.96 -3.55
C LEU A 157 27.75 -1.71 -2.21
N VAL A 158 26.79 -1.35 -1.36
CA VAL A 158 26.61 -1.95 -0.03
C VAL A 158 25.88 -3.29 -0.09
N SER A 159 24.88 -3.41 -0.96
CA SER A 159 23.97 -4.57 -1.01
C SER A 159 24.28 -5.52 -2.16
N GLY A 160 25.08 -5.10 -3.15
CA GLY A 160 25.18 -5.80 -4.44
C GLY A 160 24.01 -5.47 -5.36
N MET A 161 24.20 -5.66 -6.67
CA MET A 161 23.17 -5.34 -7.68
C MET A 161 21.89 -6.15 -7.48
N ASP A 162 22.01 -7.41 -7.10
CA ASP A 162 20.86 -8.32 -6.92
C ASP A 162 19.96 -7.87 -5.76
N LEU A 163 20.54 -7.47 -4.61
CA LEU A 163 19.76 -7.00 -3.46
C LEU A 163 19.26 -5.55 -3.61
N HIS A 164 19.92 -4.72 -4.44
CA HIS A 164 19.43 -3.37 -4.72
C HIS A 164 18.17 -3.38 -5.60
N ALA A 165 18.06 -4.37 -6.48
CA ALA A 165 16.88 -4.57 -7.33
C ALA A 165 15.64 -5.02 -6.56
N GLU A 166 15.83 -5.64 -5.40
CA GLU A 166 14.83 -6.55 -4.82
C GLU A 166 13.88 -5.91 -3.81
N GLY A 167 13.86 -4.58 -3.59
CA GLY A 167 13.10 -4.07 -2.46
C GLY A 167 12.44 -2.69 -2.57
N TRP A 168 11.25 -2.63 -1.97
CA TRP A 168 10.63 -1.40 -1.49
C TRP A 168 11.51 -0.71 -0.42
N LEU A 169 11.77 0.57 -0.61
CA LEU A 169 12.34 1.44 0.41
C LEU A 169 11.25 1.80 1.42
N VAL A 170 11.24 1.09 2.54
CA VAL A 170 10.30 1.33 3.65
C VAL A 170 10.77 2.53 4.46
N VAL A 171 10.09 3.67 4.31
CA VAL A 171 10.34 4.89 5.11
C VAL A 171 9.66 4.76 6.47
N GLN A 172 8.44 4.23 6.47
CA GLN A 172 7.65 3.98 7.67
C GLN A 172 6.84 2.70 7.46
N GLU A 173 7.06 1.73 8.34
CA GLU A 173 6.42 0.43 8.27
C GLU A 173 4.88 0.56 8.21
N ASN A 174 4.28 -0.14 7.24
CA ASN A 174 2.84 -0.11 6.93
C ASN A 174 2.25 1.27 6.58
N ASN A 175 3.07 2.33 6.41
CA ASN A 175 2.60 3.69 6.09
C ASN A 175 3.08 4.18 4.75
N TYR A 176 4.37 3.97 4.49
CA TYR A 176 5.06 4.69 3.46
C TYR A 176 6.23 3.84 3.01
N ARG A 177 6.08 3.30 1.81
CA ARG A 177 7.15 2.66 1.08
C ARG A 177 7.15 3.18 -0.34
N PHE A 178 8.33 3.23 -0.94
CA PHE A 178 8.46 3.62 -2.33
C PHE A 178 9.50 2.76 -3.02
N GLN A 179 9.41 2.68 -4.34
CA GLN A 179 10.38 2.02 -5.19
C GLN A 179 10.80 2.99 -6.28
N VAL A 180 12.08 2.93 -6.65
CA VAL A 180 12.64 3.66 -7.78
C VAL A 180 13.24 2.64 -8.73
N HIS A 181 12.90 2.73 -10.01
CA HIS A 181 13.39 1.84 -11.05
C HIS A 181 13.83 2.67 -12.26
N GLN A 182 15.05 2.40 -12.75
CA GLN A 182 15.58 2.96 -13.99
C GLN A 182 15.94 1.80 -14.94
N ALA A 183 15.21 1.65 -16.05
CA ALA A 183 15.58 0.70 -17.10
C ALA A 183 15.37 1.24 -18.52
N CYS A 184 14.16 1.72 -18.83
CA CYS A 184 13.81 2.37 -20.09
C CYS A 184 13.01 3.65 -19.78
N GLY A 185 13.63 4.53 -18.99
CA GLY A 185 12.96 5.64 -18.32
C GLY A 185 12.92 5.43 -16.81
N LEU A 186 12.40 6.44 -16.09
CA LEU A 186 12.32 6.46 -14.64
C LEU A 186 10.91 6.13 -14.18
N THR A 187 10.78 5.04 -13.41
CA THR A 187 9.53 4.67 -12.74
C THR A 187 9.66 4.83 -11.23
N ILE A 188 8.70 5.51 -10.63
CA ILE A 188 8.56 5.64 -9.18
C ILE A 188 7.22 5.07 -8.75
N LYS A 189 7.27 4.06 -7.88
CA LYS A 189 6.10 3.48 -7.24
C LYS A 189 6.04 3.95 -5.79
N ILE A 190 4.87 4.33 -5.30
CA ILE A 190 4.65 4.77 -3.92
C ILE A 190 3.44 4.03 -3.37
N VAL A 191 3.55 3.55 -2.14
CA VAL A 191 2.42 3.01 -1.38
C VAL A 191 2.24 3.83 -0.11
N LEU A 192 1.03 4.38 0.04
CA LEU A 192 0.59 5.09 1.24
C LEU A 192 -0.41 4.24 2.01
N ARG A 193 -0.10 3.96 3.28
CA ARG A 193 -0.94 3.25 4.27
C ARG A 193 -1.40 1.86 3.83
N GLU A 194 -0.63 1.19 2.98
CA GLU A 194 -1.05 -0.07 2.33
C GLU A 194 -2.45 0.03 1.69
N TYR A 195 -2.82 1.24 1.28
CA TYR A 195 -4.13 1.55 0.73
C TYR A 195 -4.01 2.20 -0.64
N LEU A 196 -3.22 3.26 -0.77
CA LEU A 196 -3.10 4.01 -2.02
C LEU A 196 -1.79 3.61 -2.72
N GLY A 197 -1.91 2.95 -3.88
CA GLY A 197 -0.81 2.71 -4.80
C GLY A 197 -0.71 3.88 -5.79
N CYS A 198 0.51 4.32 -6.05
CA CYS A 198 0.80 5.32 -7.05
C CYS A 198 1.96 4.86 -7.92
N GLU A 199 1.83 5.02 -9.23
CA GLU A 199 2.89 4.74 -10.20
C GLU A 199 3.08 5.96 -11.08
N ILE A 200 4.32 6.41 -11.20
CA ILE A 200 4.70 7.60 -11.95
C ILE A 200 5.85 7.21 -12.87
N VAL A 201 5.71 7.48 -14.16
CA VAL A 201 6.70 7.11 -15.19
C VAL A 201 7.12 8.35 -15.97
N TRP A 202 8.42 8.55 -16.11
CA TRP A 202 9.07 9.49 -17.02
C TRP A 202 9.85 8.72 -18.09
N ASP A 203 9.89 9.26 -19.30
CA ASP A 203 10.66 8.74 -20.43
C ASP A 203 12.15 9.10 -20.35
#